data_AF-A0A9E3QIN1-F1
#
_entry.id   AF-A0A9E3QIN1-F1
#
_cell.length_a   1.000
_cell.length_b   1.000
_cell.length_c   1.000
_cell.angle_alpha   90.00
_cell.angle_beta   90.00
_cell.angle_gamma   90.00
#
_symmetry.space_group_name_H-M   'P 1'
#
loop_
_entity.id
_entity.type
_entity.pdbx_description
1 polymer ?
#
loop_
_entity_poly.entity_id
_entity_poly.type
_entity_poly.pdbx_seq_one_letter_code
_entity_poly.pdbx_strand_id
1 'polypeptide(L)'
;MRLRMIEARGGRWILVLALLGLGAGHLLPVWGEAPRPKKELAEARIRVAKQALKTLQDRIPSGNISPDDPRFALWLRRIVETRRELGSDKAELIAAIQAYWEQTKKDEVAAERAYQNRESSLTRLLEARYHALQAESWLAEAMAK
;
A
#
# COMPACT_ATOMS: atom_id res chain seq x y z
N MET A 1 41.20 36.47 16.41
CA MET A 1 41.74 35.27 15.70
C MET A 1 42.09 34.23 16.75
N ARG A 2 41.19 33.27 17.01
CA ARG A 2 41.37 32.19 17.99
C ARG A 2 41.07 30.87 17.28
N LEU A 3 42.10 30.05 17.10
CA LEU A 3 42.02 28.68 16.60
C LEU A 3 41.20 27.85 17.59
N ARG A 4 40.06 27.30 17.15
CA ARG A 4 39.32 26.27 17.89
C ARG A 4 39.71 24.90 17.39
N MET A 5 40.11 24.09 18.36
CA MET A 5 40.51 22.70 18.33
C MET A 5 39.57 21.79 17.54
N ILE A 6 40.19 20.91 16.77
CA ILE A 6 39.60 19.74 16.12
C ILE A 6 39.36 18.69 17.21
N GLU A 7 38.10 18.40 17.54
CA GLU A 7 37.76 17.26 18.42
C GLU A 7 37.89 15.94 17.65
N ALA A 8 38.63 15.03 18.27
CA ALA A 8 39.02 13.74 17.75
C ALA A 8 37.81 12.82 17.56
N ARG A 9 37.71 12.24 16.36
CA ARG A 9 36.84 11.10 16.04
C ARG A 9 37.22 9.91 16.92
N GLY A 10 36.47 9.69 17.99
CA GLY A 10 36.51 8.47 18.79
C GLY A 10 36.00 7.28 17.98
N GLY A 11 36.93 6.55 17.36
CA GLY A 11 36.67 5.26 16.72
C GLY A 11 36.23 4.22 17.74
N ARG A 12 34.96 3.81 17.68
CA ARG A 12 34.47 2.58 18.29
C ARG A 12 34.45 1.50 17.23
N TRP A 13 35.56 0.78 17.14
CA TRP A 13 35.67 -0.55 16.54
C TRP A 13 34.80 -1.50 17.37
N ILE A 14 33.59 -1.80 16.92
CA ILE A 14 32.87 -2.98 17.43
C ILE A 14 33.30 -4.15 16.55
N LEU A 15 34.11 -5.00 17.18
CA LEU A 15 34.59 -6.28 16.70
C LEU A 15 33.49 -7.07 15.97
N VAL A 16 33.76 -7.37 14.70
CA VAL A 16 33.13 -8.46 13.97
C VAL A 16 33.60 -9.77 14.59
N LEU A 17 32.82 -10.32 15.52
CA LEU A 17 33.00 -11.69 15.98
C LEU A 17 32.34 -12.63 14.98
N ALA A 18 33.18 -13.16 14.09
CA ALA A 18 32.89 -14.32 13.27
C ALA A 18 32.69 -15.55 14.19
N LEU A 19 31.44 -15.94 14.38
CA LEU A 19 31.09 -17.30 14.80
C LEU A 19 30.84 -18.12 13.54
N LEU A 20 31.95 -18.60 12.97
CA LEU A 20 32.00 -19.72 12.04
C LEU A 20 31.62 -20.99 12.81
N GLY A 21 30.32 -21.17 13.03
CA GLY A 21 29.74 -22.47 13.33
C GLY A 21 29.64 -23.27 12.04
N LEU A 22 30.72 -23.99 11.72
CA LEU A 22 30.74 -25.12 10.78
C LEU A 22 29.82 -26.23 11.30
N GLY A 23 28.51 -26.01 11.22
CA GLY A 23 27.48 -27.03 11.27
C GLY A 23 27.10 -27.40 9.85
N ALA A 24 27.85 -28.34 9.27
CA ALA A 24 27.47 -28.98 8.03
C ALA A 24 26.10 -29.66 8.20
N GLY A 25 25.15 -29.36 7.31
CA GLY A 25 23.93 -30.14 7.15
C GLY A 25 22.71 -29.62 7.88
N HIS A 26 22.15 -28.51 7.40
CA HIS A 26 20.72 -28.37 7.12
C HIS A 26 20.50 -27.11 6.27
N LEU A 27 21.11 -27.08 5.08
CA LEU A 27 20.37 -26.57 3.92
C LEU A 27 19.22 -27.56 3.71
N LEU A 28 18.25 -27.58 4.64
CA LEU A 28 16.97 -28.20 4.36
C LEU A 28 16.47 -27.40 3.18
N PRO A 29 16.36 -28.03 2.00
CA PRO A 29 15.71 -27.35 0.91
C PRO A 29 14.32 -26.99 1.45
N VAL A 30 13.86 -25.76 1.23
CA VAL A 30 12.46 -25.39 1.49
C VAL A 30 11.64 -26.21 0.50
N TRP A 31 11.49 -27.51 0.78
CA TRP A 31 10.78 -28.47 -0.02
C TRP A 31 9.31 -28.17 0.16
N GLY A 32 8.82 -27.37 -0.78
CA GLY A 32 7.53 -27.59 -1.40
C GLY A 32 6.38 -27.72 -0.43
N GLU A 33 6.14 -26.68 0.38
CA GLU A 33 4.78 -26.48 0.86
C GLU A 33 3.90 -26.38 -0.38
N ALA A 34 2.97 -27.34 -0.55
CA ALA A 34 2.12 -27.41 -1.72
C ALA A 34 1.47 -26.03 -1.93
N PRO A 35 1.36 -25.55 -3.19
CA PRO A 35 0.79 -24.24 -3.46
C PRO A 35 -0.58 -24.15 -2.80
N ARG A 36 -0.74 -23.14 -1.94
CA ARG A 36 -2.01 -22.91 -1.24
C ARG A 36 -3.16 -22.78 -2.24
N PRO A 37 -4.37 -23.28 -1.92
CA PRO A 37 -5.53 -23.11 -2.77
C PRO A 37 -5.74 -21.66 -3.18
N LYS A 38 -6.11 -21.42 -4.45
CA LYS A 38 -6.32 -20.07 -5.01
C LYS A 38 -7.22 -19.19 -4.13
N LYS A 39 -8.30 -19.77 -3.59
CA LYS A 39 -9.23 -19.08 -2.70
C LYS A 39 -8.56 -18.59 -1.42
N GLU A 40 -7.77 -19.44 -0.78
CA GLU A 40 -7.05 -19.11 0.45
C GLU A 40 -6.03 -17.99 0.22
N LEU A 41 -5.29 -18.03 -0.89
CA LEU A 41 -4.34 -16.98 -1.28
C LEU A 41 -5.03 -15.64 -1.51
N ALA A 42 -6.18 -15.63 -2.18
CA ALA A 42 -6.94 -14.41 -2.43
C ALA A 42 -7.55 -13.83 -1.14
N GLU A 43 -8.07 -14.67 -0.25
CA GLU A 43 -8.52 -14.22 1.08
C GLU A 43 -7.35 -13.64 1.90
N ALA A 44 -6.16 -14.25 1.83
CA ALA A 44 -4.96 -13.73 2.46
C ALA A 44 -4.56 -12.35 1.89
N ARG A 45 -4.61 -12.17 0.57
CA ARG A 45 -4.38 -10.85 -0.08
C ARG A 45 -5.35 -9.80 0.42
N ILE A 46 -6.64 -10.11 0.56
CA ILE A 46 -7.65 -9.20 1.10
C ILE A 46 -7.35 -8.85 2.56
N ARG A 47 -6.98 -9.85 3.40
CA ARG A 47 -6.61 -9.60 4.81
C ARG A 47 -5.42 -8.64 4.91
N VAL A 48 -4.37 -8.86 4.13
CA VAL A 48 -3.19 -7.97 4.10
C VAL A 48 -3.58 -6.55 3.67
N ALA A 49 -4.38 -6.41 2.61
CA ALA A 49 -4.84 -5.10 2.16
C ALA A 49 -5.69 -4.37 3.21
N LYS A 50 -6.58 -5.07 3.91
CA LYS A 50 -7.36 -4.51 5.02
C LYS A 50 -6.47 -4.06 6.19
N GLN A 51 -5.46 -4.86 6.54
CA GLN A 51 -4.50 -4.48 7.59
C GLN A 51 -3.68 -3.26 7.20
N ALA A 52 -3.29 -3.14 5.93
CA ALA A 52 -2.60 -1.96 5.43
C ALA A 52 -3.49 -0.70 5.50
N LEU A 53 -4.76 -0.80 5.09
CA LEU A 53 -5.72 0.29 5.21
C LEU A 53 -5.90 0.74 6.66
N LYS A 54 -6.10 -0.21 7.58
CA LYS A 54 -6.20 0.09 9.02
C LYS A 54 -4.94 0.80 9.53
N THR A 55 -3.75 0.31 9.15
CA THR A 55 -2.47 0.92 9.52
C THR A 55 -2.34 2.35 9.02
N LEU A 56 -2.88 2.67 7.83
CA LEU A 56 -2.91 4.03 7.32
C LEU A 56 -3.92 4.90 8.10
N GLN A 57 -5.10 4.37 8.41
CA GLN A 57 -6.14 5.07 9.20
C GLN A 57 -5.62 5.44 10.59
N ASP A 58 -4.95 4.50 11.28
CA ASP A 58 -4.41 4.72 12.63
C ASP A 58 -3.32 5.82 12.67
N ARG A 59 -2.73 6.16 11.51
CA ARG A 59 -1.72 7.23 11.39
C ARG A 59 -2.33 8.61 11.12
N ILE A 60 -3.60 8.70 10.73
CA ILE A 60 -4.27 9.98 10.48
C ILE A 60 -4.26 10.90 11.72
N PRO A 61 -4.62 10.45 12.94
CA PRO A 61 -4.67 11.33 14.12
C PRO A 61 -3.32 11.94 14.49
N SER A 62 -2.23 11.27 14.11
CA SER A 62 -0.86 11.76 14.35
C SER A 62 -0.37 12.80 13.33
N GLY A 63 -1.17 13.11 12.30
CA GLY A 63 -0.80 14.03 11.22
C GLY A 63 0.27 13.50 10.26
N ASN A 64 0.74 12.26 10.45
CA ASN A 64 1.78 11.66 9.62
C ASN A 64 1.30 11.29 8.21
N ILE A 65 -0.01 11.15 8.03
CA ILE A 65 -0.65 10.75 6.76
C ILE A 65 -1.96 11.53 6.64
N SER A 66 -2.23 12.06 5.44
CA SER A 66 -3.50 12.71 5.09
C SER A 66 -4.59 11.65 4.82
N PRO A 67 -5.87 11.89 5.15
CA PRO A 67 -6.99 11.04 4.71
C PRO A 67 -7.06 10.87 3.18
N ASP A 68 -6.50 11.80 2.42
CA ASP A 68 -6.46 11.81 0.96
C ASP A 68 -5.12 11.27 0.42
N ASP A 69 -4.38 10.50 1.23
CA ASP A 69 -3.14 9.87 0.79
C ASP A 69 -3.42 8.81 -0.30
N PRO A 70 -2.75 8.86 -1.47
CA PRO A 70 -3.04 7.96 -2.58
C PRO A 70 -2.80 6.47 -2.26
N ARG A 71 -2.08 6.15 -1.19
CA ARG A 71 -1.95 4.76 -0.70
C ARG A 71 -3.28 4.15 -0.28
N PHE A 72 -4.27 4.94 0.16
CA PHE A 72 -5.61 4.43 0.45
C PHE A 72 -6.28 3.86 -0.80
N ALA A 73 -6.29 4.64 -1.89
CA ALA A 73 -6.84 4.21 -3.18
C ALA A 73 -6.13 2.96 -3.72
N LEU A 74 -4.81 2.89 -3.59
CA LEU A 74 -4.01 1.72 -3.99
C LEU A 74 -4.46 0.43 -3.28
N TRP A 75 -4.63 0.45 -1.97
CA TRP A 75 -5.02 -0.74 -1.21
C TRP A 75 -6.47 -1.13 -1.42
N LEU A 76 -7.38 -0.16 -1.60
CA LEU A 76 -8.77 -0.43 -1.97
C LEU A 76 -8.88 -1.07 -3.34
N ARG A 77 -8.13 -0.56 -4.34
CA ARG A 77 -8.07 -1.16 -5.68
C ARG A 77 -7.65 -2.63 -5.62
N ARG A 78 -6.64 -2.96 -4.83
CA ARG A 78 -6.17 -4.35 -4.65
C ARG A 78 -7.26 -5.26 -4.08
N ILE A 79 -8.11 -4.75 -3.19
CA ILE A 79 -9.26 -5.50 -2.66
C ILE A 79 -10.28 -5.76 -3.77
N VAL A 80 -10.62 -4.74 -4.57
CA VAL A 80 -11.55 -4.86 -5.70
C VAL A 80 -11.05 -5.90 -6.71
N GLU A 81 -9.81 -5.77 -7.18
CA GLU A 81 -9.21 -6.70 -8.14
C GLU A 81 -9.21 -8.13 -7.61
N THR A 82 -8.83 -8.34 -6.35
CA THR A 82 -8.83 -9.68 -5.73
C THR A 82 -10.25 -10.26 -5.62
N ARG A 83 -11.27 -9.44 -5.31
CA ARG A 83 -12.67 -9.89 -5.28
C ARG A 83 -13.20 -10.24 -6.68
N ARG A 84 -12.82 -9.48 -7.72
CA ARG A 84 -13.12 -9.81 -9.11
C ARG A 84 -12.50 -11.15 -9.52
N GLU A 85 -11.24 -11.39 -9.17
CA GLU A 85 -10.53 -12.65 -9.44
C GLU A 85 -11.17 -13.87 -8.75
N LEU A 86 -11.77 -13.67 -7.58
CA LEU A 86 -12.46 -14.69 -6.80
C LEU A 86 -13.86 -15.03 -7.32
N GLY A 87 -14.45 -14.15 -8.15
CA GLY A 87 -15.88 -14.24 -8.45
C GLY A 87 -16.73 -14.09 -7.19
N SER A 88 -16.36 -13.15 -6.30
CA SER A 88 -17.14 -12.87 -5.08
C SER A 88 -18.60 -12.55 -5.40
N ASP A 89 -19.44 -12.68 -4.37
CA ASP A 89 -20.84 -12.26 -4.46
C ASP A 89 -20.97 -10.83 -4.99
N LYS A 90 -22.02 -10.60 -5.80
CA LYS A 90 -22.26 -9.32 -6.49
C LYS A 90 -22.33 -8.16 -5.48
N ALA A 91 -23.02 -8.34 -4.36
CA ALA A 91 -23.16 -7.27 -3.37
C ALA A 91 -21.81 -6.94 -2.70
N GLU A 92 -21.00 -7.96 -2.40
CA GLU A 92 -19.66 -7.73 -1.85
C GLU A 92 -18.71 -7.03 -2.83
N LEU A 93 -18.81 -7.36 -4.12
CA LEU A 93 -18.03 -6.70 -5.16
C LEU A 93 -18.46 -5.24 -5.33
N ILE A 94 -19.76 -4.97 -5.40
CA ILE A 94 -20.30 -3.60 -5.49
C ILE A 94 -19.84 -2.78 -4.28
N ALA A 95 -19.96 -3.30 -3.06
CA ALA A 95 -19.54 -2.60 -1.85
C ALA A 95 -18.04 -2.26 -1.87
N ALA A 96 -17.19 -3.17 -2.35
CA ALA A 96 -15.75 -2.92 -2.48
C ALA A 96 -15.44 -1.86 -3.54
N ILE A 97 -16.13 -1.89 -4.69
CA ILE A 97 -15.96 -0.91 -5.76
C ILE A 97 -16.44 0.47 -5.30
N GLN A 98 -17.57 0.55 -4.60
CA GLN A 98 -18.10 1.80 -4.07
C GLN A 98 -17.12 2.44 -3.08
N ALA A 99 -16.56 1.66 -2.15
CA ALA A 99 -15.53 2.16 -1.24
C ALA A 99 -14.28 2.69 -1.97
N TYR A 100 -13.86 2.00 -3.04
CA TYR A 100 -12.76 2.47 -3.89
C TYR A 100 -13.12 3.79 -4.61
N TRP A 101 -14.31 3.86 -5.21
CA TRP A 101 -14.80 5.06 -5.91
C TRP A 101 -14.85 6.28 -4.99
N GLU A 102 -15.45 6.15 -3.81
CA GLU A 102 -15.54 7.21 -2.83
C GLU A 102 -14.15 7.73 -2.42
N GLN A 103 -13.19 6.83 -2.21
CA GLN A 103 -11.82 7.24 -1.88
C GLN A 103 -11.13 7.94 -3.05
N THR A 104 -11.27 7.43 -4.28
CA THR A 104 -10.66 8.06 -5.46
C THR A 104 -11.27 9.42 -5.78
N LYS A 105 -12.54 9.65 -5.43
CA LYS A 105 -13.17 10.98 -5.56
C LYS A 105 -12.62 11.99 -4.56
N LYS A 106 -12.35 11.58 -3.31
CA LYS A 106 -11.65 12.43 -2.34
C LYS A 106 -10.24 12.77 -2.82
N ASP A 107 -9.53 11.76 -3.32
CA ASP A 107 -8.19 11.90 -3.88
C ASP A 107 -8.15 12.86 -5.09
N GLU A 108 -9.11 12.75 -6.01
CA GLU A 108 -9.27 13.64 -7.16
C GLU A 108 -9.43 15.10 -6.73
N VAL A 109 -10.31 15.37 -5.76
CA VAL A 109 -10.54 16.73 -5.24
C VAL A 109 -9.28 17.28 -4.55
N ALA A 110 -8.59 16.45 -3.76
CA ALA A 110 -7.36 16.86 -3.08
C ALA A 110 -6.22 17.15 -4.08
N ALA A 111 -6.06 16.29 -5.10
CA ALA A 111 -5.05 16.47 -6.14
C ALA A 111 -5.33 17.71 -7.01
N GLU A 112 -6.60 18.00 -7.30
CA GLU A 112 -7.00 19.23 -8.01
C GLU A 112 -6.58 20.47 -7.22
N ARG A 113 -6.95 20.54 -5.93
CA ARG A 113 -6.58 21.68 -5.07
C ARG A 113 -5.07 21.87 -4.99
N ALA A 114 -4.32 20.79 -4.76
CA ALA A 114 -2.87 20.85 -4.68
C ALA A 114 -2.23 21.29 -6.01
N TYR A 115 -2.77 20.87 -7.15
CA TYR A 115 -2.31 21.33 -8.46
C TYR A 115 -2.58 22.82 -8.68
N GLN A 116 -3.78 23.30 -8.37
CA GLN A 116 -4.14 24.73 -8.50
C GLN A 116 -3.26 25.63 -7.62
N ASN A 117 -2.88 25.13 -6.43
CA ASN A 117 -1.96 25.81 -5.51
C ASN A 117 -0.47 25.64 -5.86
N ARG A 118 -0.13 24.90 -6.93
CA ARG A 118 1.25 24.55 -7.32
C ARG A 118 2.02 23.73 -6.28
N GLU A 119 1.30 23.03 -5.41
CA GLU A 119 1.83 22.11 -4.40
C GLU A 119 1.99 20.68 -4.93
N SER A 120 1.43 20.40 -6.10
CA SER A 120 1.53 19.11 -6.77
C SER A 120 1.70 19.24 -8.29
N SER A 121 2.08 18.13 -8.92
CA SER A 121 2.29 18.06 -10.37
C SER A 121 0.98 17.79 -11.12
N LEU A 122 0.95 18.18 -12.40
CA LEU A 122 -0.16 17.81 -13.30
C LEU A 122 -0.32 16.28 -13.39
N THR A 123 0.78 15.53 -13.39
CA THR A 123 0.77 14.07 -13.44
C THR A 123 -0.02 13.48 -12.26
N ARG A 124 0.14 14.02 -11.05
CA ARG A 124 -0.59 13.57 -9.86
C ARG A 124 -2.10 13.79 -9.98
N LEU A 125 -2.51 14.93 -10.54
CA LEU A 125 -3.91 15.22 -10.83
C LEU A 125 -4.49 14.24 -11.87
N LEU A 126 -3.76 14.01 -12.97
CA LEU A 126 -4.21 13.09 -14.02
C LEU A 126 -4.33 11.65 -13.51
N GLU A 127 -3.41 11.20 -12.65
CA GLU A 127 -3.49 9.89 -12.00
C GLU A 127 -4.72 9.76 -11.10
N ALA A 128 -5.03 10.77 -10.28
CA ALA A 128 -6.22 10.78 -9.43
C ALA A 128 -7.52 10.68 -10.26
N ARG A 129 -7.62 11.49 -11.32
CA ARG A 129 -8.75 11.48 -12.26
C ARG A 129 -8.91 10.12 -12.95
N TYR A 130 -7.80 9.54 -13.40
CA TYR A 130 -7.81 8.21 -14.01
C TYR A 130 -8.38 7.16 -13.07
N HIS A 131 -7.96 7.15 -11.80
CA HIS A 131 -8.48 6.21 -10.81
C HIS A 131 -9.96 6.43 -10.49
N ALA A 132 -10.41 7.69 -10.40
CA ALA A 132 -11.83 8.01 -10.19
C ALA A 132 -12.71 7.47 -11.34
N LEU A 133 -12.30 7.71 -12.60
CA LEU A 133 -13.00 7.21 -13.78
C LEU A 133 -13.00 5.69 -13.87
N GLN A 134 -11.88 5.04 -13.52
CA GLN A 134 -11.78 3.59 -13.47
C GLN A 134 -12.73 2.99 -12.42
N ALA A 135 -12.79 3.57 -11.22
CA ALA A 135 -13.68 3.09 -10.18
C ALA A 135 -15.16 3.27 -10.57
N GLU A 136 -15.49 4.39 -11.22
CA GLU A 136 -16.82 4.67 -11.75
C GLU A 136 -17.22 3.68 -12.84
N SER A 137 -16.32 3.39 -13.79
CA SER A 137 -16.59 2.42 -14.86
C SER A 137 -16.83 1.02 -14.30
N TRP A 138 -16.04 0.60 -13.30
CA TRP A 138 -16.23 -0.68 -12.62
C TRP A 138 -17.56 -0.74 -11.86
N LEU A 139 -17.99 0.36 -11.25
CA LEU A 139 -19.26 0.41 -10.53
C LEU A 139 -20.44 0.26 -11.51
N ALA A 140 -20.40 0.98 -12.62
CA ALA A 140 -21.40 0.87 -13.68
C ALA A 140 -21.47 -0.56 -14.24
N GLU A 141 -20.32 -1.19 -14.53
CA GLU A 141 -20.25 -2.58 -14.98
C GLU A 141 -20.85 -3.57 -13.98
N ALA A 142 -20.56 -3.39 -12.68
CA ALA A 142 -21.02 -4.30 -11.63
C ALA A 142 -22.52 -4.14 -11.32
N MET A 143 -23.10 -2.95 -11.55
CA MET A 143 -24.54 -2.72 -11.37
C MET A 143 -25.36 -3.25 -12.55
N ALA A 144 -24.80 -3.24 -13.76
CA ALA A 144 -25.48 -3.67 -14.99
C ALA A 144 -25.62 -5.20 -15.14
N LYS A 145 -24.71 -5.98 -14.55
CA LYS A 145 -24.75 -7.45 -14.51
C LYS A 145 -25.56 -7.91 -13.31
#